data_AF-A0A9X1GED3-F1
#
_entry.id   AF-A0A9X1GED3-F1
#
_cell.length_a   1.000
_cell.length_b   1.000
_cell.length_c   1.000
_cell.angle_alpha   90.00
_cell.angle_beta   90.00
_cell.angle_gamma   90.00
#
_symmetry.space_group_name_H-M   'P 1'
#
loop_
_entity.id
_entity.type
_entity.pdbx_description
1 polymer ?
#
loop_
_entity_poly.entity_id
_entity_poly.type
_entity_poly.pdbx_seq_one_letter_code
_entity_poly.pdbx_strand_id
1 'polypeptide(L)'
;MKKIFWLSLAAIGCFAGGGQTIHAAQDSAALMPDISEKQMAVGYYHNWVPEQGAGYRGGKPAETDLGKINPFYNVIAVSFMKGEGIPTFKPFNMSDEEFRSKVAALNEEGRSVIISLGGADSQIELHRGQEQAFADEEIRFVETD
;
A
#
# COMPACT_ATOMS: atom_id res chain seq x y z
N MET A 1 -36.16 5.09 68.38
CA MET A 1 -35.94 3.75 68.97
C MET A 1 -34.89 3.03 68.14
N LYS A 2 -33.96 2.35 68.83
CA LYS A 2 -32.71 1.73 68.33
C LYS A 2 -32.87 0.90 67.05
N LYS A 3 -31.83 0.91 66.19
CA LYS A 3 -31.04 -0.28 65.82
C LYS A 3 -29.75 0.11 65.10
N ILE A 4 -28.65 -0.17 65.79
CA ILE A 4 -27.28 -0.23 65.30
C ILE A 4 -27.15 -1.53 64.49
N PHE A 5 -26.51 -1.46 63.32
CA PHE A 5 -25.97 -2.65 62.66
C PHE A 5 -24.53 -2.32 62.23
N TRP A 6 -23.57 -2.99 62.86
CA TRP A 6 -22.22 -3.12 62.36
C TRP A 6 -22.19 -4.32 61.42
N LEU A 7 -21.72 -4.13 60.18
CA LEU A 7 -21.21 -5.23 59.38
C LEU A 7 -19.94 -4.76 58.66
N SER A 8 -18.81 -5.28 59.11
CA SER A 8 -17.53 -5.26 58.42
C SER A 8 -17.60 -6.16 57.19
N LEU A 9 -17.32 -5.62 56.00
CA LEU A 9 -16.98 -6.41 54.83
C LEU A 9 -15.64 -5.92 54.28
N ALA A 10 -14.61 -6.76 54.42
CA ALA A 10 -13.36 -6.63 53.70
C ALA A 10 -13.63 -6.86 52.21
N ALA A 11 -13.48 -5.83 51.39
CA ALA A 11 -13.39 -5.97 49.94
C ALA A 11 -11.90 -5.99 49.57
N ILE A 12 -11.40 -7.21 49.41
CA ILE A 12 -10.11 -7.54 48.80
C ILE A 12 -10.08 -6.89 47.41
N GLY A 13 -9.07 -6.04 47.19
CA GLY A 13 -8.80 -5.45 45.90
C GLY A 13 -8.40 -6.52 44.90
N CYS A 14 -9.22 -6.69 43.87
CA CYS A 14 -8.80 -7.29 42.61
C CYS A 14 -8.77 -6.16 41.58
N PHE A 15 -7.63 -5.49 41.46
CA PHE A 15 -7.30 -4.79 40.22
C PHE A 15 -7.11 -5.87 39.15
N ALA A 16 -8.18 -6.21 38.44
CA ALA A 16 -8.06 -6.88 37.16
C ALA A 16 -7.44 -5.85 36.19
N GLY A 17 -6.11 -5.84 36.15
CA GLY A 17 -5.37 -5.21 35.06
C GLY A 17 -5.74 -5.91 33.77
N GLY A 18 -6.77 -5.41 33.09
CA GLY A 18 -7.03 -5.71 31.71
C GLY A 18 -5.87 -5.15 30.90
N GLY A 19 -4.79 -5.94 30.78
CA GLY A 19 -3.81 -5.76 29.74
C GLY A 19 -4.52 -6.01 28.42
N GLN A 20 -5.09 -4.94 27.85
CA GLN A 20 -5.44 -4.90 26.44
C GLN A 20 -4.12 -5.09 25.72
N THR A 21 -3.85 -6.30 25.23
CA THR A 21 -2.81 -6.51 24.23
C THR A 21 -3.26 -5.71 23.01
N ILE A 22 -2.68 -4.52 22.84
CA ILE A 22 -2.79 -3.79 21.59
C ILE A 22 -2.07 -4.67 20.57
N HIS A 23 -2.83 -5.48 19.83
CA HIS A 23 -2.34 -6.02 18.58
C HIS A 23 -2.14 -4.80 17.69
N ALA A 24 -0.88 -4.46 17.39
CA ALA A 24 -0.58 -3.61 16.26
C ALA A 24 -1.35 -4.18 15.07
N ALA A 25 -2.12 -3.35 14.37
CA ALA A 25 -2.78 -3.77 13.15
C ALA A 25 -1.73 -4.39 12.24
N GLN A 26 -2.00 -5.59 11.74
CA GLN A 26 -1.11 -6.24 10.79
C GLN A 26 -1.01 -5.32 9.56
N ASP A 27 0.19 -4.79 9.29
CA ASP A 27 0.41 -3.93 8.13
C ASP A 27 0.48 -4.80 6.88
N SER A 28 -0.68 -5.11 6.32
CA SER A 28 -0.77 -5.96 5.14
C SER A 28 -0.15 -5.32 3.90
N ALA A 29 0.08 -3.99 3.87
CA ALA A 29 0.84 -3.36 2.79
C ALA A 29 2.32 -3.74 2.82
N ALA A 30 2.87 -4.07 4.00
CA ALA A 30 4.24 -4.56 4.15
C ALA A 30 4.41 -6.04 3.73
N LEU A 31 3.32 -6.76 3.45
CA LEU A 31 3.41 -8.11 2.89
C LEU A 31 4.03 -8.05 1.49
N MET A 32 4.89 -9.01 1.19
CA MET A 32 5.43 -9.25 -0.15
C MET A 32 4.87 -10.59 -0.63
N PRO A 33 3.68 -10.64 -1.27
CA PRO A 33 3.06 -11.89 -1.64
C PRO A 33 3.96 -12.74 -2.54
N ASP A 34 4.15 -14.00 -2.16
CA ASP A 34 4.97 -14.93 -2.93
C ASP A 34 4.28 -15.34 -4.25
N ILE A 35 5.05 -15.27 -5.32
CA ILE A 35 4.67 -15.56 -6.70
C ILE A 35 5.49 -16.70 -7.34
N SER A 36 6.46 -17.27 -6.61
CA SER A 36 7.46 -18.22 -7.15
C SER A 36 6.86 -19.46 -7.81
N GLU A 37 5.80 -20.03 -7.22
CA GLU A 37 5.14 -21.25 -7.70
C GLU A 37 3.78 -20.98 -8.37
N LYS A 38 3.57 -19.75 -8.90
CA LYS A 38 2.30 -19.34 -9.52
C LYS A 38 2.52 -18.89 -10.97
N GLN A 39 1.58 -19.22 -11.86
CA GLN A 39 1.49 -18.54 -13.15
C GLN A 39 1.05 -17.08 -12.92
N MET A 40 1.65 -16.16 -13.67
CA MET A 40 1.45 -14.73 -13.48
C MET A 40 0.64 -14.13 -14.62
N ALA A 41 -0.37 -13.35 -14.27
CA ALA A 41 -1.07 -12.43 -15.14
C ALA A 41 -0.75 -11.00 -14.68
N VAL A 42 0.18 -10.36 -15.40
CA VAL A 42 0.64 -9.01 -15.09
C VAL A 42 -0.22 -7.99 -15.83
N GLY A 43 -0.78 -7.02 -15.10
CA GLY A 43 -1.50 -5.88 -15.66
C GLY A 43 -0.85 -4.56 -15.25
N TYR A 44 -0.67 -3.64 -16.20
CA TYR A 44 -0.20 -2.30 -15.90
C TYR A 44 -1.37 -1.40 -15.45
N TYR A 45 -1.18 -0.68 -14.35
CA TYR A 45 -2.12 0.29 -13.80
C TYR A 45 -1.62 1.71 -14.06
N HIS A 46 -2.45 2.55 -14.67
CA HIS A 46 -2.10 3.90 -15.05
C HIS A 46 -2.23 4.88 -13.87
N ASN A 47 -1.13 5.53 -13.50
CA ASN A 47 -1.11 6.62 -12.51
C ASN A 47 -1.22 8.00 -13.18
N TRP A 48 -2.22 8.18 -14.04
CA TRP A 48 -2.50 9.46 -14.70
C TRP A 48 -3.96 9.56 -15.10
N VAL A 49 -4.42 10.78 -15.33
CA VAL A 49 -5.78 11.05 -15.81
C VAL A 49 -5.95 10.45 -17.20
N PRO A 50 -6.98 9.60 -17.45
CA PRO A 50 -7.22 9.06 -18.77
C PRO A 50 -7.79 10.11 -19.72
N GLU A 51 -7.22 10.21 -20.90
CA GLU A 51 -7.59 11.20 -21.91
C GLU A 51 -8.28 10.55 -23.12
N GLN A 52 -9.23 11.28 -23.72
CA GLN A 52 -9.82 10.89 -24.99
C GLN A 52 -8.76 10.98 -26.10
N GLY A 53 -8.63 9.92 -26.90
CA GLY A 53 -7.64 9.87 -27.98
C GLY A 53 -6.32 9.20 -27.58
N ALA A 54 -6.12 8.86 -26.30
CA ALA A 54 -4.90 8.20 -25.82
C ALA A 54 -4.73 6.76 -26.35
N GLY A 55 -5.82 6.08 -26.72
CA GLY A 55 -5.73 4.80 -27.40
C GLY A 55 -5.28 4.97 -28.85
N TYR A 56 -4.49 4.03 -29.37
CA TYR A 56 -3.99 4.07 -30.77
C TYR A 56 -5.07 4.26 -31.85
N ARG A 57 -6.32 3.90 -31.57
CA ARG A 57 -7.49 4.10 -32.46
C ARG A 57 -8.44 5.19 -31.97
N GLY A 58 -7.93 6.14 -31.19
CA GLY A 58 -8.67 7.29 -30.67
C GLY A 58 -9.54 7.01 -29.45
N GLY A 59 -9.43 5.85 -28.80
CA GLY A 59 -10.20 5.51 -27.60
C GLY A 59 -9.74 6.23 -26.33
N LYS A 60 -10.52 6.13 -25.26
CA LYS A 60 -10.17 6.59 -23.91
C LYS A 60 -9.96 5.38 -23.00
N PRO A 61 -8.80 5.23 -22.32
CA PRO A 61 -8.61 4.18 -21.32
C PRO A 61 -9.52 4.40 -20.11
N ALA A 62 -9.88 3.33 -19.41
CA ALA A 62 -10.73 3.43 -18.22
C ALA A 62 -9.95 4.04 -17.04
N GLU A 63 -10.61 4.93 -16.29
CA GLU A 63 -10.17 5.31 -14.95
C GLU A 63 -10.61 4.21 -13.99
N THR A 64 -9.68 3.39 -13.53
CA THR A 64 -9.99 2.21 -12.71
C THR A 64 -9.52 2.46 -11.29
N ASP A 65 -10.35 2.12 -10.30
CA ASP A 65 -9.93 2.09 -8.89
C ASP A 65 -9.01 0.87 -8.68
N LEU A 66 -7.84 1.06 -8.06
CA LEU A 66 -6.87 0.01 -7.79
C LEU A 66 -7.51 -1.20 -7.07
N GLY A 67 -8.42 -0.94 -6.12
CA GLY A 67 -9.16 -1.98 -5.38
C GLY A 67 -10.23 -2.72 -6.19
N LYS A 68 -10.47 -2.33 -7.45
CA LYS A 68 -11.48 -2.95 -8.35
C LYS A 68 -10.84 -3.64 -9.57
N ILE A 69 -9.52 -3.76 -9.60
CA ILE A 69 -8.82 -4.49 -10.66
C ILE A 69 -9.28 -5.94 -10.64
N ASN A 70 -9.65 -6.46 -11.82
CA ASN A 70 -10.09 -7.83 -12.01
C ASN A 70 -9.12 -8.84 -11.33
N PRO A 71 -9.60 -9.73 -10.44
CA PRO A 71 -8.77 -10.69 -9.72
C PRO A 71 -7.96 -11.65 -10.59
N PHE A 72 -8.26 -11.75 -11.88
CA PHE A 72 -7.40 -12.44 -12.86
C PHE A 72 -5.96 -11.92 -12.83
N TYR A 73 -5.76 -10.61 -12.65
CA TYR A 73 -4.43 -10.02 -12.54
C TYR A 73 -3.88 -10.18 -11.11
N ASN A 74 -2.99 -11.15 -10.94
CA ASN A 74 -2.33 -11.43 -9.67
C ASN A 74 -1.03 -10.64 -9.47
N VAL A 75 -0.56 -9.94 -10.50
CA VAL A 75 0.48 -8.91 -10.37
C VAL A 75 0.05 -7.62 -11.06
N ILE A 76 0.14 -6.52 -10.32
CA ILE A 76 -0.29 -5.20 -10.76
C ILE A 76 0.93 -4.28 -10.79
N ALA A 77 1.32 -3.84 -11.99
CA ALA A 77 2.46 -2.96 -12.21
C ALA A 77 2.01 -1.50 -12.30
N VAL A 78 2.25 -0.73 -11.25
CA VAL A 78 1.87 0.68 -11.16
C VAL A 78 2.80 1.52 -12.03
N SER A 79 2.23 2.31 -12.92
CA SER A 79 2.93 3.03 -13.98
C SER A 79 2.88 4.54 -13.74
N PHE A 80 3.97 5.26 -13.50
CA PHE A 80 5.37 4.81 -13.39
C PHE A 80 6.10 5.60 -12.30
N MET A 81 7.17 5.03 -11.75
CA MET A 81 8.22 5.78 -11.06
C MET A 81 9.14 6.41 -12.11
N LYS A 82 9.30 7.74 -12.06
CA LYS A 82 10.02 8.52 -13.09
C LYS A 82 10.49 9.88 -12.56
N GLY A 83 11.20 10.64 -13.39
CA GLY A 83 11.67 11.99 -13.09
C GLY A 83 13.18 12.14 -13.23
N GLU A 84 13.64 13.39 -13.40
CA GLU A 84 15.05 13.75 -13.42
C GLU A 84 15.71 13.54 -12.04
N GLY A 85 17.00 13.21 -12.03
CA GLY A 85 17.74 12.93 -10.79
C GLY A 85 17.45 11.53 -10.27
N ILE A 86 17.02 11.41 -9.00
CA ILE A 86 16.54 10.15 -8.43
C ILE A 86 15.05 10.03 -8.77
N PRO A 87 14.63 9.03 -9.57
CA PRO A 87 13.22 8.84 -9.90
C PRO A 87 12.37 8.64 -8.65
N THR A 88 11.11 9.07 -8.69
CA THR A 88 10.18 8.90 -7.58
C THR A 88 8.78 8.58 -8.09
N PHE A 89 7.87 8.25 -7.19
CA PHE A 89 6.47 7.99 -7.47
C PHE A 89 5.57 8.76 -6.51
N LYS A 90 4.40 9.18 -7.01
CA LYS A 90 3.32 9.71 -6.19
C LYS A 90 1.97 9.35 -6.81
N PRO A 91 0.98 8.88 -6.05
CA PRO A 91 -0.36 8.65 -6.57
C PRO A 91 -0.96 9.92 -7.18
N PHE A 92 -1.56 9.84 -8.37
CA PHE A 92 -2.02 11.04 -9.08
C PHE A 92 -3.33 11.62 -8.55
N ASN A 93 -4.20 10.79 -7.96
CA ASN A 93 -5.56 11.17 -7.56
C ASN A 93 -5.99 10.65 -6.17
N MET A 94 -5.05 10.20 -5.35
CA MET A 94 -5.32 9.75 -3.97
C MET A 94 -4.16 10.12 -3.05
N SER A 95 -4.36 10.03 -1.73
CA SER A 95 -3.26 10.19 -0.78
C SER A 95 -2.38 8.95 -0.73
N ASP A 96 -1.17 9.08 -0.20
CA ASP A 96 -0.24 7.96 -0.02
C ASP A 96 -0.87 6.91 0.92
N GLU A 97 -1.58 7.34 1.98
CA GLU A 97 -2.27 6.41 2.89
C GLU A 97 -3.44 5.66 2.22
N GLU A 98 -4.19 6.33 1.34
CA GLU A 98 -5.25 5.67 0.57
C GLU A 98 -4.68 4.65 -0.42
N PHE A 99 -3.60 5.02 -1.13
CA PHE A 99 -2.91 4.11 -2.03
C PHE A 99 -2.38 2.89 -1.28
N ARG A 100 -1.66 3.11 -0.16
CA ARG A 100 -1.15 2.05 0.71
C ARG A 100 -2.25 1.12 1.23
N SER A 101 -3.39 1.67 1.64
CA SER A 101 -4.54 0.88 2.09
C SER A 101 -5.11 -0.03 1.00
N LYS A 102 -5.14 0.44 -0.26
CA LYS A 102 -5.55 -0.39 -1.40
C LYS A 102 -4.51 -1.47 -1.72
N VAL A 103 -3.22 -1.16 -1.60
CA VAL A 103 -2.14 -2.15 -1.71
C VAL A 103 -2.26 -3.23 -0.63
N ALA A 104 -2.53 -2.84 0.62
CA ALA A 104 -2.76 -3.78 1.72
C ALA A 104 -3.87 -4.78 1.41
N ALA A 105 -5.02 -4.30 0.91
CA ALA A 105 -6.14 -5.17 0.54
C ALA A 105 -5.77 -6.15 -0.59
N LEU A 106 -5.02 -5.70 -1.60
CA LEU A 106 -4.55 -6.57 -2.69
C LEU A 106 -3.54 -7.61 -2.20
N ASN A 107 -2.64 -7.22 -1.31
CA ASN A 107 -1.67 -8.13 -0.72
C ASN A 107 -2.35 -9.20 0.16
N GLU A 108 -3.43 -8.87 0.87
CA GLU A 108 -4.26 -9.84 1.61
C GLU A 108 -4.94 -10.86 0.69
N GLU A 109 -5.29 -10.46 -0.53
CA GLU A 109 -5.76 -11.37 -1.59
C GLU A 109 -4.63 -12.23 -2.19
N GLY A 110 -3.39 -12.02 -1.76
CA GLY A 110 -2.20 -12.71 -2.28
C GLY A 110 -1.77 -12.22 -3.67
N ARG A 111 -2.13 -10.97 -4.02
CA ARG A 111 -1.81 -10.32 -5.29
C ARG A 111 -0.70 -9.30 -5.05
N SER A 112 0.34 -9.33 -5.87
CA SER A 112 1.49 -8.43 -5.71
C SER A 112 1.26 -7.10 -6.43
N VAL A 113 1.53 -5.99 -5.75
CA VAL A 113 1.64 -4.66 -6.38
C VAL A 113 3.12 -4.31 -6.50
N ILE A 114 3.55 -3.96 -7.71
CA ILE A 114 4.93 -3.56 -7.99
C ILE A 114 4.95 -2.19 -8.65
N ILE A 115 6.02 -1.44 -8.42
CA ILE A 115 6.25 -0.18 -9.11
C ILE A 115 7.03 -0.41 -10.41
N SER A 116 6.54 0.15 -11.51
CA SER A 116 7.24 0.13 -12.79
C SER A 116 8.10 1.37 -12.91
N LEU A 117 9.43 1.22 -12.95
CA LEU A 117 10.37 2.29 -13.23
C LEU A 117 10.39 2.61 -14.74
N GLY A 118 10.25 3.87 -15.12
CA GLY A 118 10.38 4.33 -16.51
C GLY A 118 9.09 4.81 -17.16
N GLY A 119 8.70 4.18 -18.25
CA GLY A 119 7.64 4.66 -19.16
C GLY A 119 8.15 5.62 -20.23
N ALA A 120 7.25 6.07 -21.12
CA ALA A 120 7.59 7.10 -22.11
C ALA A 120 7.90 8.43 -21.41
N ASP A 121 8.86 9.18 -21.96
CA ASP A 121 9.28 10.50 -21.45
C ASP A 121 9.64 10.47 -19.95
N SER A 122 10.31 9.41 -19.50
CA SER A 122 10.60 9.18 -18.08
C SER A 122 11.73 10.03 -17.50
N GLN A 123 12.62 10.53 -18.36
CA GLN A 123 13.77 11.38 -17.99
C GLN A 123 14.70 10.74 -16.94
N ILE A 124 14.81 9.40 -16.92
CA ILE A 124 15.66 8.67 -15.98
C ILE A 124 17.09 8.58 -16.52
N GLU A 125 18.00 9.31 -15.89
CA GLU A 125 19.43 9.34 -16.22
C GLU A 125 20.26 9.22 -14.94
N LEU A 126 20.27 8.03 -14.34
CA LEU A 126 21.07 7.76 -13.14
C LEU A 126 22.58 7.81 -13.46
N HIS A 127 23.35 8.38 -12.54
CA HIS A 127 24.79 8.53 -12.62
C HIS A 127 25.49 7.75 -11.51
N ARG A 128 26.76 7.41 -11.73
CA ARG A 128 27.61 6.79 -10.70
C ARG A 128 27.61 7.66 -9.43
N GLY A 129 27.43 7.04 -8.27
CA GLY A 129 27.33 7.71 -6.97
C GLY A 129 25.89 7.93 -6.50
N GLN A 130 24.89 7.68 -7.35
CA GLN A 130 23.46 7.79 -7.00
C GLN A 130 22.83 6.45 -6.57
N GLU A 131 23.59 5.36 -6.55
CA GLU A 131 23.08 4.01 -6.29
C GLU A 131 22.38 3.91 -4.93
N GLN A 132 23.00 4.47 -3.88
CA GLN A 132 22.41 4.44 -2.53
C GLN A 132 21.18 5.33 -2.44
N ALA A 133 21.21 6.54 -3.01
CA ALA A 133 20.07 7.44 -2.98
C ALA A 133 18.87 6.87 -3.74
N PHE A 134 19.12 6.13 -4.82
CA PHE A 134 18.07 5.42 -5.55
C PHE A 134 17.51 4.24 -4.74
N ALA A 135 18.37 3.44 -4.11
CA ALA A 135 17.93 2.35 -3.22
C ALA A 135 17.13 2.87 -2.01
N ASP A 136 17.56 3.98 -1.41
CA ASP A 136 16.86 4.62 -0.29
C ASP A 136 15.45 5.10 -0.73
N GLU A 137 15.31 5.61 -1.96
CA GLU A 137 14.02 6.03 -2.50
C GLU A 137 13.09 4.84 -2.83
N GLU A 138 13.64 3.72 -3.35
CA GLU A 138 12.87 2.48 -3.52
C GLU A 138 12.38 1.94 -2.17
N ILE A 139 13.24 1.92 -1.15
CA ILE A 139 12.88 1.49 0.22
C ILE A 139 11.84 2.44 0.81
N ARG A 140 12.05 3.76 0.70
CA ARG A 140 11.07 4.76 1.19
C ARG A 140 9.70 4.49 0.59
N PHE A 141 9.63 4.31 -0.73
CA PHE A 141 8.37 4.02 -1.42
C PHE A 141 7.70 2.74 -0.87
N VAL A 142 8.44 1.65 -0.71
CA VAL A 142 7.91 0.38 -0.16
C VAL A 142 7.40 0.54 1.29
N GLU A 143 8.10 1.33 2.10
CA GLU A 143 7.81 1.47 3.53
C GLU A 143 6.70 2.49 3.82
N THR A 144 6.56 3.55 3.02
CA THR A 144 5.64 4.66 3.32
C THR A 144 4.40 4.71 2.43
N ASP A 145 4.50 4.19 1.21
CA ASP A 145 3.48 4.35 0.17
C ASP A 145 2.74 3.02 -0.12
#